data_AF-A0A4Q1A5S5-F1
#
_entry.id   AF-A0A4Q1A5S5-F1
#
_cell.length_a   1.000
_cell.length_b   1.000
_cell.length_c   1.000
_cell.angle_alpha   90.00
_cell.angle_beta   90.00
_cell.angle_gamma   90.00
#
_symmetry.space_group_name_H-M   'P 1'
#
loop_
_entity.id
_entity.type
_entity.pdbx_description
1 polymer ?
#
loop_
_entity_poly.entity_id
_entity_poly.type
_entity_poly.pdbx_seq_one_letter_code
_entity_poly.pdbx_strand_id
1 'polypeptide(L)'
;MTKQINKDILFNTFGVNDFSSLEEAINSMAPSIVEYHLNSLDNEDDTIYLNKKDIEKSLYFGDYSIYQDYSENVFIEVELKEEELTTSFW
;
A
#
# COMPACT_ATOMS: atom_id res chain seq x y z
N MET A 1 9.08 4.22 -0.51
CA MET A 1 9.08 4.07 0.96
C MET A 1 8.29 2.83 1.30
N THR A 2 8.82 1.92 2.13
CA THR A 2 8.17 0.63 2.44
C THR A 2 7.88 0.53 3.92
N LYS A 3 6.66 0.10 4.26
CA LYS A 3 6.13 0.08 5.63
C LYS A 3 5.35 -1.20 5.89
N GLN A 4 5.34 -1.63 7.15
CA GLN A 4 4.46 -2.70 7.61
C GLN A 4 3.16 -2.08 8.12
N ILE A 5 2.04 -2.70 7.81
CA ILE A 5 0.74 -2.26 8.30
C ILE A 5 -0.03 -3.42 8.90
N ASN A 6 -0.96 -3.09 9.79
CA ASN A 6 -1.85 -4.10 10.36
C ASN A 6 -2.86 -4.56 9.29
N LYS A 7 -2.77 -5.85 8.93
CA LYS A 7 -3.64 -6.49 7.93
C LYS A 7 -5.13 -6.35 8.27
N ASP A 8 -5.49 -6.42 9.55
CA ASP A 8 -6.89 -6.34 9.97
C ASP A 8 -7.43 -4.92 9.76
N ILE A 9 -6.61 -3.89 9.97
CA ILE A 9 -7.01 -2.50 9.72
C ILE A 9 -7.19 -2.27 8.22
N LEU A 10 -6.27 -2.77 7.40
CA LEU A 10 -6.39 -2.70 5.94
C LEU A 10 -7.66 -3.40 5.45
N PHE A 11 -7.86 -4.65 5.84
CA PHE A 11 -9.00 -5.45 5.44
C PHE A 11 -10.32 -4.83 5.88
N ASN A 12 -10.40 -4.30 7.11
CA ASN A 12 -11.57 -3.56 7.57
C ASN A 12 -11.80 -2.26 6.80
N THR A 13 -10.74 -1.54 6.41
CA THR A 13 -10.83 -0.29 5.64
C THR A 13 -11.43 -0.54 4.26
N PHE A 14 -11.02 -1.63 3.61
CA PHE A 14 -11.52 -2.02 2.28
C PHE A 14 -12.75 -2.95 2.34
N GLY A 15 -13.18 -3.38 3.52
CA GLY A 15 -14.34 -4.25 3.73
C GLY A 15 -14.14 -5.68 3.21
N VAL A 16 -12.91 -6.20 3.25
CA VAL A 16 -12.52 -7.51 2.71
C VAL A 16 -12.06 -8.46 3.82
N ASN A 17 -12.01 -9.76 3.54
CA ASN A 17 -11.59 -10.78 4.51
C ASN A 17 -10.24 -11.45 4.16
N ASP A 18 -9.78 -11.26 2.93
CA ASP A 18 -8.56 -11.87 2.43
C ASP A 18 -7.87 -10.98 1.37
N PHE A 19 -6.60 -11.26 1.11
CA PHE A 19 -5.78 -10.50 0.17
C PHE A 19 -6.27 -10.62 -1.28
N SER A 20 -6.91 -11.71 -1.66
CA SER A 20 -7.43 -11.88 -3.02
C SER A 20 -8.64 -10.98 -3.26
N SER A 21 -9.51 -10.84 -2.26
CA SER A 21 -10.65 -9.94 -2.26
C SER A 21 -10.21 -8.46 -2.20
N LEU A 22 -9.05 -8.17 -1.60
CA LEU A 22 -8.48 -6.83 -1.56
C LEU A 22 -8.20 -6.29 -2.98
N GLU A 23 -7.67 -7.12 -3.87
CA GLU A 23 -7.43 -6.75 -5.27
C GLU A 23 -8.73 -6.38 -5.98
N GLU A 24 -9.79 -7.17 -5.81
CA GLU A 24 -11.11 -6.86 -6.40
C GLU A 24 -11.70 -5.57 -5.81
N ALA A 25 -11.61 -5.38 -4.49
CA ALA A 25 -12.10 -4.19 -3.82
C ALA A 25 -11.39 -2.92 -4.31
N ILE A 26 -10.05 -2.95 -4.37
CA ILE A 26 -9.24 -1.83 -4.86
C ILE A 26 -9.58 -1.51 -6.32
N ASN A 27 -9.71 -2.52 -7.19
CA ASN A 27 -10.07 -2.32 -8.59
C ASN A 27 -11.52 -1.83 -8.79
N SER A 28 -12.40 -2.06 -7.82
CA SER A 28 -13.80 -1.57 -7.86
C SER A 28 -13.95 -0.12 -7.40
N MET A 29 -12.97 0.41 -6.66
CA MET A 29 -13.00 1.75 -6.10
C MET A 29 -12.33 2.78 -7.03
N ALA A 30 -12.70 4.05 -6.86
CA ALA A 30 -12.02 5.13 -7.56
C ALA A 30 -10.56 5.25 -7.07
N PRO A 31 -9.57 5.43 -7.95
CA PRO A 31 -8.16 5.45 -7.56
C PRO A 31 -7.82 6.44 -6.45
N SER A 32 -8.35 7.66 -6.51
CA SER A 32 -8.12 8.68 -5.48
C SER A 32 -8.64 8.28 -4.08
N ILE A 33 -9.68 7.45 -4.01
CA ILE A 33 -10.23 6.96 -2.74
C ILE A 33 -9.32 5.88 -2.16
N VAL A 34 -8.82 4.98 -3.01
CA VAL A 34 -7.85 3.96 -2.59
C VAL A 34 -6.59 4.63 -2.05
N GLU A 35 -6.04 5.60 -2.78
CA GLU A 35 -4.86 6.36 -2.35
C GLU A 35 -5.11 7.10 -1.03
N TYR A 36 -6.28 7.72 -0.86
CA TYR A 36 -6.66 8.38 0.41
C TYR A 36 -6.67 7.38 1.58
N HIS A 37 -7.26 6.21 1.40
CA HIS A 37 -7.28 5.17 2.43
C HIS A 37 -5.87 4.66 2.76
N LEU A 38 -5.06 4.34 1.75
CA LEU A 38 -3.68 3.89 1.94
C LEU A 38 -2.81 4.94 2.63
N ASN A 39 -2.97 6.22 2.30
CA ASN A 39 -2.29 7.32 2.99
C ASN A 39 -2.82 7.51 4.42
N SER A 40 -4.12 7.34 4.67
CA SER A 40 -4.64 7.37 6.05
C SER A 40 -4.16 6.22 6.93
N LEU A 41 -3.74 5.10 6.33
CA LEU A 41 -3.13 3.97 7.03
C LEU A 41 -1.65 4.25 7.36
N ASP A 42 -1.09 5.32 6.81
CA ASP A 42 0.29 5.77 6.98
C ASP A 42 0.53 6.44 8.35
N ASN A 43 0.27 5.72 9.44
CA ASN A 43 0.42 6.25 10.80
C ASN A 43 1.74 5.86 11.48
N GLU A 44 2.57 5.01 10.87
CA GLU A 44 3.86 4.61 11.44
C GLU A 44 5.02 5.10 10.56
N ASP A 45 5.91 5.90 11.15
CA ASP A 45 7.10 6.48 10.50
C ASP A 45 8.22 5.44 10.24
N ASP A 46 8.04 4.20 10.67
CA ASP A 46 9.06 3.17 10.56
C ASP A 46 9.15 2.64 9.12
N THR A 47 10.18 3.12 8.43
CA THR A 47 10.55 2.61 7.11
C THR A 47 11.27 1.28 7.29
N ILE A 48 10.65 0.20 6.83
CA ILE A 48 11.22 -1.14 6.99
C ILE A 48 11.81 -1.65 5.69
N TYR A 49 12.85 -2.47 5.82
CA TYR A 49 13.42 -3.19 4.69
C TYR A 49 12.59 -4.43 4.39
N LEU A 50 11.98 -4.48 3.21
CA LEU A 50 11.20 -5.62 2.75
C LEU A 50 12.08 -6.55 1.88
N ASN A 51 12.25 -7.80 2.32
CA ASN A 51 12.90 -8.83 1.51
C ASN A 51 11.91 -9.40 0.49
N LYS A 52 12.07 -9.04 -0.79
CA LYS A 52 11.16 -9.48 -1.86
C LYS A 52 11.15 -10.99 -2.11
N LYS A 53 12.09 -11.75 -1.53
CA LYS A 53 12.12 -13.23 -1.62
C LYS A 53 11.09 -13.90 -0.72
N ASP A 54 10.68 -13.25 0.36
CA ASP A 54 9.77 -13.82 1.37
C ASP A 54 8.30 -13.41 1.12
N ILE A 55 8.03 -12.77 -0.02
CA ILE A 55 6.69 -12.34 -0.44
C ILE A 55 5.96 -13.53 -1.05
N GLU A 56 4.75 -13.79 -0.56
CA GLU A 56 3.82 -14.76 -1.12
C GLU A 56 2.96 -14.12 -2.22
N LYS A 57 2.38 -12.95 -1.93
CA LYS A 57 1.48 -12.24 -2.85
C LYS A 57 1.88 -10.79 -3.00
N SER A 58 1.71 -10.27 -4.22
CA SER A 58 1.93 -8.86 -4.54
C SER A 58 0.74 -8.31 -5.29
N LEU A 59 0.39 -7.07 -4.97
CA LEU A 59 -0.65 -6.30 -5.61
C LEU A 59 -0.09 -4.92 -5.95
N TYR A 60 -0.32 -4.46 -7.16
CA TYR A 60 0.19 -3.19 -7.65
C TYR A 60 -0.97 -2.29 -8.04
N PHE A 61 -1.01 -1.08 -7.50
CA PHE A 61 -2.07 -0.11 -7.74
C PHE A 61 -1.51 1.32 -7.82
N GLY A 62 -1.48 1.88 -9.02
CA GLY A 62 -0.93 3.21 -9.25
C GLY A 62 0.54 3.27 -8.78
N ASP A 63 0.81 4.15 -7.82
CA ASP A 63 2.14 4.32 -7.20
C ASP A 63 2.31 3.51 -5.90
N TYR A 64 1.30 2.71 -5.53
CA TYR A 64 1.30 1.85 -4.35
C TYR A 64 1.52 0.38 -4.74
N SER A 65 2.36 -0.31 -3.98
CA SER A 65 2.58 -1.74 -4.06
C SER A 65 2.28 -2.36 -2.71
N ILE A 66 1.31 -3.27 -2.65
CA ILE A 66 0.92 -3.98 -1.43
C ILE A 66 1.48 -5.40 -1.52
N TYR A 67 2.14 -5.85 -0.46
CA TYR A 67 2.76 -7.16 -0.40
C TYR A 67 2.25 -7.93 0.81
N GLN A 68 2.12 -9.25 0.66
CA GLN A 68 1.84 -10.18 1.75
C GLN A 68 2.95 -11.22 1.81
N ASP A 69 3.52 -11.46 2.99
CA ASP A 69 4.50 -12.53 3.21
C ASP A 69 3.85 -13.87 3.60
N TYR A 70 4.66 -14.93 3.66
CA TYR A 70 4.23 -16.27 4.09
C TYR A 70 3.81 -16.34 5.58
N SER A 71 4.07 -15.29 6.37
CA SER A 71 3.63 -15.17 7.77
C SER A 71 2.35 -14.32 7.89
N GLU A 72 1.70 -14.01 6.77
CA GLU A 72 0.52 -13.16 6.66
C GLU A 72 0.73 -11.70 7.10
N ASN A 73 1.96 -11.22 7.20
CA ASN A 73 2.23 -9.80 7.39
C ASN A 73 1.98 -9.04 6.08
N VAL A 74 1.43 -7.84 6.20
CA VAL A 74 1.12 -6.99 5.05
C VAL A 74 2.00 -5.75 5.06
N PHE A 75 2.49 -5.42 3.87
CA PHE A 75 3.43 -4.34 3.64
C PHE A 75 2.91 -3.43 2.53
N ILE A 76 3.12 -2.13 2.65
CA ILE A 76 2.84 -1.15 1.61
C ILE A 76 4.16 -0.48 1.23
N GLU A 77 4.46 -0.47 -0.06
CA GLU A 77 5.56 0.25 -0.68
C GLU A 77 4.97 1.32 -1.58
N VAL A 78 5.19 2.59 -1.25
CA VAL A 78 4.82 3.72 -2.10
C VAL A 78 6.05 4.13 -2.87
N GLU A 79 5.98 4.09 -4.19
CA GLU A 79 6.97 4.74 -5.04
C GLU A 79 6.70 6.24 -4.96
N LEU A 80 7.39 6.93 -4.05
CA LEU A 80 7.45 8.37 -4.08
C LEU A 80 8.13 8.74 -5.39
N LYS A 81 7.34 9.05 -6.43
CA LYS A 81 7.83 9.96 -7.45
C LYS A 81 8.22 11.20 -6.67
N GLU A 82 9.52 11.50 -6.62
CA GLU A 82 9.93 12.86 -6.33
C GLU A 82 9.04 13.71 -7.22
N GLU A 83 8.08 14.42 -6.61
CA GLU A 83 7.46 15.53 -7.29
C GLU A 83 8.66 16.31 -7.80
N GLU A 84 8.80 16.43 -9.14
CA GLU A 84 9.56 17.54 -9.67
C GLU A 84 8.92 18.73 -9.00
N LEU A 85 9.55 19.20 -7.92
CA LEU A 85 9.37 20.51 -7.36
C LEU A 85 9.59 21.36 -8.58
N THR A 86 8.51 21.72 -9.26
CA THR A 86 8.53 22.74 -10.27
C THR A 86 8.89 23.96 -9.45
N THR A 87 10.20 24.18 -9.35
CA THR A 87 10.80 25.43 -8.95
C THR A 87 10.13 26.40 -9.90
N SER A 88 9.06 27.01 -9.41
CA SER A 88 8.40 28.11 -10.09
C SER A 88 9.52 29.10 -10.32
N PHE A 89 9.98 29.18 -11.56
CA PHE A 89 10.87 30.21 -12.02
C PHE A 89 10.07 31.50 -11.85
N TRP A 90 10.32 32.20 -10.75
CA TRP A 90 10.02 33.61 -10.58
C TRP A 90 11.06 34.43 -11.35
#